data_AF-A0A2V6I694-F1
#
_entry.id   AF-A0A2V6I694-F1
#
_cell.length_a   1.000
_cell.length_b   1.000
_cell.length_c   1.000
_cell.angle_alpha   90.00
_cell.angle_beta   90.00
_cell.angle_gamma   90.00
#
_symmetry.space_group_name_H-M   'P 1'
#
loop_
_entity.id
_entity.type
_entity.pdbx_description
1 polymer ?
#
loop_
_entity_poly.entity_id
_entity_poly.type
_entity_poly.pdbx_seq_one_letter_code
_entity_poly.pdbx_strand_id
1 'polypeptide(L)'
;MKTKPNILFIMCDQLRADALGCTGNWVKTPNIDRIAHEGVRFSNCVTNSPVCLPARVSLATGRYPHNTDVWDNCPFELPEGTPTWMAAIRNAG
;
A
#
# COMPACT_ATOMS: atom_id res chain seq x y z
N MET A 1 20.39 21.72 3.50
CA MET A 1 20.26 20.45 2.76
C MET A 1 18.85 19.92 2.95
N LYS A 2 18.14 19.54 1.89
CA LYS A 2 16.92 18.74 2.05
C LYS A 2 17.35 17.36 2.54
N THR A 3 16.96 17.00 3.75
CA THR A 3 17.20 15.65 4.29
C THR A 3 16.43 14.64 3.46
N LYS A 4 17.09 13.58 2.99
CA LYS A 4 16.43 12.43 2.36
C LYS A 4 16.05 11.44 3.47
N PRO A 5 14.76 11.31 3.83
CA PRO A 5 14.37 10.38 4.87
C PRO A 5 14.46 8.94 4.35
N ASN A 6 14.71 8.00 5.26
CA ASN A 6 14.45 6.59 4.97
C ASN A 6 12.93 6.37 4.89
N ILE A 7 12.50 5.57 3.91
CA ILE A 7 11.07 5.23 3.72
C ILE A 7 10.89 3.75 4.06
N LEU A 8 10.15 3.46 5.13
CA LEU A 8 9.73 2.11 5.50
C LEU A 8 8.26 1.91 5.11
N PHE A 9 8.02 1.03 4.12
CA PHE A 9 6.68 0.66 3.70
C PHE A 9 6.26 -0.68 4.32
N ILE A 10 5.21 -0.67 5.14
CA ILE A 10 4.67 -1.86 5.80
C ILE A 10 3.30 -2.15 5.19
N MET A 11 3.12 -3.38 4.68
CA MET A 11 1.85 -3.83 4.09
C MET A 11 1.43 -5.15 4.72
N CYS A 12 0.18 -5.22 5.18
CA CYS A 12 -0.46 -6.46 5.60
C CYS A 12 -1.32 -7.03 4.46
N ASP A 13 -1.46 -8.35 4.40
CA ASP A 13 -2.39 -9.00 3.48
C ASP A 13 -3.76 -9.19 4.16
N GLN A 14 -4.84 -8.87 3.43
CA GLN A 14 -6.23 -9.07 3.84
C GLN A 14 -6.63 -8.47 5.21
N LEU A 15 -5.95 -7.41 5.66
CA LEU A 15 -6.28 -6.72 6.91
C LEU A 15 -7.58 -5.93 6.76
N ARG A 16 -8.59 -6.23 7.58
CA ARG A 16 -9.83 -5.45 7.64
C ARG A 16 -9.56 -4.06 8.24
N ALA A 17 -10.24 -3.04 7.72
CA ALA A 17 -10.11 -1.66 8.19
C ALA A 17 -10.48 -1.48 9.67
N ASP A 18 -11.35 -2.33 10.21
CA ASP A 18 -11.81 -2.30 11.61
C ASP A 18 -11.00 -3.22 12.54
N ALA A 19 -10.01 -3.97 12.05
CA ALA A 19 -9.26 -4.95 12.84
C ALA A 19 -8.03 -4.37 13.56
N LEU A 20 -8.03 -3.07 13.87
CA LEU A 20 -6.98 -2.40 14.64
C LEU A 20 -7.58 -1.77 15.90
N GLY A 21 -6.78 -1.68 16.96
CA GLY A 21 -7.15 -0.99 18.20
C GLY A 21 -7.58 0.45 17.95
N CYS A 22 -6.85 1.16 17.10
CA CYS A 22 -7.14 2.54 16.72
C CYS A 22 -8.34 2.76 15.76
N THR A 23 -8.96 1.69 15.23
CA THR A 23 -10.12 1.81 14.32
C THR A 23 -11.37 1.09 14.80
N GLY A 24 -11.26 -0.12 15.35
CA GLY A 24 -12.39 -0.91 15.85
C GLY A 24 -12.32 -1.27 17.34
N ASN A 25 -11.15 -1.18 17.97
CA ASN A 25 -10.96 -1.39 19.41
C ASN A 25 -11.42 -2.78 19.95
N TRP A 26 -11.43 -3.82 19.10
CA TRP A 26 -11.70 -5.21 19.49
C TRP A 26 -10.48 -6.14 19.33
N VAL A 27 -9.39 -5.65 18.73
CA VAL A 27 -8.08 -6.31 18.65
C VAL A 27 -7.04 -5.42 19.31
N LYS A 28 -6.11 -6.00 20.07
CA LYS A 28 -5.00 -5.27 20.70
C LYS A 28 -3.82 -5.14 19.72
N THR A 29 -3.56 -3.93 19.23
CA THR A 29 -2.47 -3.64 18.28
C THR A 29 -1.59 -2.47 18.72
N PRO A 30 -1.00 -2.51 19.94
CA PRO A 30 -0.39 -1.33 20.58
C PRO A 30 0.72 -0.67 19.74
N ASN A 31 1.49 -1.45 18.98
CA ASN A 31 2.55 -0.91 18.12
C ASN A 31 2.00 -0.14 16.90
N ILE A 32 0.91 -0.63 16.30
CA ILE A 32 0.25 0.05 15.17
C ILE A 32 -0.53 1.27 15.69
N ASP A 33 -1.17 1.15 16.85
CA ASP A 33 -1.91 2.24 17.49
C ASP A 33 -0.97 3.40 17.82
N ARG A 34 0.26 3.10 18.28
CA ARG A 34 1.31 4.10 18.51
C ARG A 34 1.69 4.83 17.21
N ILE A 35 1.89 4.10 16.09
CA ILE A 35 2.19 4.71 14.79
C ILE A 35 1.04 5.62 14.33
N ALA A 36 -0.22 5.20 14.52
CA ALA A 36 -1.38 6.00 14.17
C ALA A 36 -1.51 7.28 15.01
N HIS A 37 -1.12 7.24 16.28
CA HIS A 37 -1.13 8.40 17.19
C HIS A 37 0.02 9.39 16.92
N GLU A 38 1.21 8.90 16.59
CA GLU A 38 2.39 9.73 16.30
C GLU A 38 2.38 10.30 14.87
N GLY A 39 1.49 9.81 13.99
CA GLY A 39 1.43 10.15 12.58
C GLY A 39 0.06 10.61 12.10
N VAL A 40 -0.24 10.32 10.83
CA VAL A 40 -1.52 10.62 10.21
C VAL A 40 -2.23 9.32 9.86
N ARG A 41 -3.46 9.16 10.32
CA ARG A 41 -4.35 8.05 9.95
C ARG A 41 -5.41 8.54 8.97
N PHE A 42 -5.41 7.96 7.77
CA PHE A 42 -6.47 8.18 6.79
C PHE A 42 -7.71 7.39 7.20
N SER A 43 -8.81 8.08 7.55
CA SER A 43 -10.08 7.44 7.94
C SER A 43 -10.83 6.80 6.77
N ASN A 44 -10.51 7.23 5.54
CA ASN A 44 -11.09 6.71 4.31
C ASN A 44 -9.98 6.46 3.27
N CYS A 45 -9.39 5.25 3.31
CA CYS A 45 -8.37 4.78 2.38
C CYS A 45 -8.89 3.50 1.71
N VAL A 46 -9.18 3.58 0.40
CA VAL A 46 -9.89 2.53 -0.34
C VAL A 46 -8.95 1.87 -1.33
N THR A 47 -8.98 0.54 -1.39
CA THR A 47 -8.22 -0.24 -2.39
C THR A 47 -8.76 -0.02 -3.79
N ASN A 48 -7.88 0.01 -4.81
CA ASN A 48 -8.29 0.10 -6.21
C ASN A 48 -8.95 -1.20 -6.72
N SER A 49 -8.72 -2.33 -6.03
CA SER A 49 -9.38 -3.60 -6.31
C SER A 49 -9.48 -4.45 -5.04
N PRO A 50 -10.57 -5.20 -4.81
CA PRO A 50 -10.71 -6.10 -3.67
C PRO A 50 -9.96 -7.44 -3.86
N VAL A 51 -9.13 -7.59 -4.89
CA VAL A 51 -8.37 -8.81 -5.21
C VAL A 51 -6.85 -8.55 -5.14
N CYS A 52 -6.08 -9.53 -4.68
CA CYS A 52 -4.67 -9.38 -4.29
C CYS A 52 -3.77 -8.82 -5.41
N LEU A 53 -3.71 -9.50 -6.56
CA LEU A 53 -2.85 -9.12 -7.68
C LEU A 53 -3.18 -7.71 -8.22
N PRO A 54 -4.42 -7.39 -8.62
CA PRO A 54 -4.75 -6.06 -9.16
C PRO A 54 -4.54 -4.94 -8.13
N ALA A 55 -4.79 -5.18 -6.84
CA ALA A 55 -4.49 -4.21 -5.79
C ALA A 55 -2.98 -3.91 -5.68
N ARG A 56 -2.14 -4.96 -5.74
CA ARG A 56 -0.69 -4.84 -5.64
C ARG A 56 -0.07 -4.23 -6.89
N VAL A 57 -0.57 -4.56 -8.08
CA VAL A 57 -0.13 -3.94 -9.34
C VAL A 57 -0.51 -2.46 -9.36
N SER A 58 -1.73 -2.12 -8.93
CA SER A 58 -2.17 -0.72 -8.81
C SER A 58 -1.30 0.06 -7.82
N LEU A 59 -1.04 -0.53 -6.64
CA LEU A 59 -0.16 0.05 -5.62
C LEU A 59 1.26 0.29 -6.15
N ALA A 60 1.84 -0.68 -6.85
CA ALA A 60 3.21 -0.58 -7.35
C ALA A 60 3.35 0.49 -8.44
N THR A 61 2.39 0.54 -9.37
CA THR A 61 2.45 1.37 -10.58
C THR A 61 1.79 2.75 -10.43
N GLY A 62 0.94 2.94 -9.41
CA GLY A 62 0.12 4.14 -9.27
C GLY A 62 -0.98 4.26 -10.32
N ARG A 63 -1.36 3.16 -10.96
CA ARG A 63 -2.37 3.10 -12.03
C ARG A 63 -3.58 2.25 -11.62
N TYR A 64 -4.75 2.52 -12.16
CA TYR A 64 -5.94 1.70 -11.88
C TYR A 64 -5.88 0.35 -12.63
N PRO A 65 -6.65 -0.66 -12.19
CA PRO A 65 -6.76 -1.95 -12.89
C PRO A 65 -7.06 -1.82 -14.39
N HIS A 66 -7.91 -0.87 -14.79
CA HIS A 66 -8.25 -0.61 -16.19
C HIS A 66 -7.11 0.01 -17.02
N ASN A 67 -6.03 0.48 -16.39
CA ASN A 67 -4.83 0.97 -17.08
C ASN A 67 -3.75 -0.11 -17.19
N THR A 68 -3.87 -1.20 -16.45
CA THR A 68 -2.89 -2.30 -16.40
C THR A 68 -3.44 -3.61 -16.95
N ASP A 69 -4.74 -3.67 -17.26
CA ASP A 69 -5.49 -4.86 -17.71
C ASP A 69 -5.38 -6.07 -16.77
N VAL A 70 -5.08 -5.81 -15.50
CA VAL A 70 -5.03 -6.82 -14.44
C VAL A 70 -6.32 -6.71 -13.63
N TRP A 71 -7.21 -7.68 -13.78
CA TRP A 71 -8.55 -7.64 -13.17
C TRP A 71 -8.74 -8.65 -12.05
N ASP A 72 -8.03 -9.77 -12.09
CA ASP A 72 -8.11 -10.88 -11.16
C ASP A 72 -6.72 -11.41 -10.77
N ASN A 73 -6.69 -12.52 -10.03
CA ASN A 73 -5.45 -13.23 -9.77
C ASN A 73 -5.16 -14.18 -10.94
N CYS A 74 -4.14 -13.88 -11.71
CA CYS A 74 -3.68 -14.69 -12.83
C CYS A 74 -2.15 -14.79 -12.84
N PRO A 75 -1.56 -15.74 -13.59
CA PRO A 75 -0.14 -15.70 -13.91
C PRO A 75 0.17 -14.37 -14.61
N PHE A 76 0.90 -13.50 -13.94
CA PHE A 76 1.21 -12.16 -14.42
C PHE A 76 2.65 -11.81 -14.07
N GLU A 77 3.38 -11.30 -15.05
CA GLU A 77 4.68 -10.69 -14.88
C GLU A 77 4.55 -9.21 -15.22
N LEU A 78 5.04 -8.35 -14.34
CA LEU A 78 5.04 -6.92 -14.59
C LEU A 78 6.02 -6.64 -15.75
N PRO A 79 5.58 -6.03 -16.87
CA PRO A 79 6.45 -5.78 -18.01
C PRO A 79 7.70 -4.99 -17.62
N GLU A 80 8.84 -5.36 -18.20
CA GLU A 80 10.09 -4.66 -17.95
C GLU A 80 9.96 -3.16 -18.29
N GLY A 81 10.59 -2.31 -17.47
CA GLY A 81 10.53 -0.86 -17.65
C GLY A 81 9.22 -0.21 -17.18
N THR A 82 8.24 -0.98 -16.70
CA THR A 82 7.02 -0.41 -16.10
C THR A 82 7.38 0.53 -14.94
N PRO A 83 6.94 1.81 -14.97
CA PRO A 83 7.20 2.73 -13.87
C PRO A 83 6.56 2.24 -12.57
N THR A 84 7.33 2.23 -11.49
CA THR A 84 6.86 1.92 -10.14
C THR A 84 7.33 2.96 -9.13
N TRP A 85 6.65 3.08 -8.00
CA TRP A 85 7.12 3.96 -6.93
C TRP A 85 8.48 3.51 -6.36
N MET A 86 8.77 2.20 -6.36
CA MET A 86 10.07 1.67 -5.94
C MET A 86 11.19 2.16 -6.86
N ALA A 87 10.97 2.11 -8.18
CA ALA A 87 11.92 2.65 -9.15
C ALA A 87 12.04 4.18 -9.02
N ALA A 88 10.94 4.88 -8.75
CA ALA A 88 10.95 6.33 -8.53
C ALA A 88 11.79 6.72 -7.29
N ILE A 89 11.63 6.02 -6.17
CA ILE A 89 12.48 6.25 -4.97
C ILE A 89 13.94 5.94 -5.28
N ARG A 90 14.24 4.81 -5.94
CA ARG A 90 15.62 4.46 -6.33
C ARG A 90 16.27 5.55 -7.19
N ASN A 91 15.53 6.11 -8.15
CA ASN A 91 16.03 7.12 -9.07
C ASN A 91 16.18 8.51 -8.40
N ALA A 92 15.49 8.76 -7.28
CA ALA A 92 15.66 9.98 -6.49
C ALA A 92 16.98 9.98 -5.67
N GLY A 93 17.66 8.83 -5.60
CA GLY A 93 18.88 8.58 -4.82
C GLY A 93 18.67 8.74 -3.32
#